data_AF-A0A0Q7YTA9-F1
#
_entry.id   AF-A0A0Q7YTA9-F1
#
_cell.length_a   1.000
_cell.length_b   1.000
_cell.length_c   1.000
_cell.angle_alpha   90.00
_cell.angle_beta   90.00
_cell.angle_gamma   90.00
#
_symmetry.space_group_name_H-M   'P 1'
#
loop_
_entity.id
_entity.type
_entity.pdbx_description
1 polymer ?
#
loop_
_entity_poly.entity_id
_entity_poly.type
_entity_poly.pdbx_seq_one_letter_code
_entity_poly.pdbx_strand_id
1 'polypeptide(L)' 'MEDAIQIDNRGDFGLWAIEVAKQIVGDQGFELARASRDGSEDDVRVAGNALGQAITNAIMEVFDGLTEGTSD' A
#
# COMPACT_ATOMS: atom_id res chain seq x y z
N MET A 1 -14.08 5.44 -13.94
CA MET A 1 -14.56 4.55 -12.89
C MET A 1 -13.50 3.49 -12.78
N GLU A 2 -12.64 3.59 -11.77
CA GLU A 2 -11.69 2.52 -11.48
C GLU A 2 -12.52 1.29 -11.07
N ASP A 3 -12.25 0.16 -11.73
CA ASP A 3 -12.82 -1.12 -11.35
C ASP A 3 -12.31 -1.44 -9.93
N ALA A 4 -13.14 -1.12 -8.93
CA ALA A 4 -12.85 -1.49 -7.56
C ALA A 4 -12.81 -3.02 -7.47
N ILE A 5 -11.67 -3.58 -7.08
CA ILE A 5 -11.55 -5.02 -6.88
C ILE A 5 -12.41 -5.38 -5.67
N GLN A 6 -13.50 -6.08 -5.90
CA GLN A 6 -14.32 -6.66 -4.84
C GLN A 6 -13.56 -7.85 -4.22
N ILE A 7 -13.45 -7.85 -2.89
CA ILE A 7 -12.77 -8.91 -2.13
C ILE A 7 -13.84 -9.82 -1.51
N ASP A 8 -14.29 -10.83 -2.26
CA ASP A 8 -15.36 -11.72 -1.80
C ASP A 8 -14.83 -12.98 -1.10
N ASN A 9 -13.55 -13.30 -1.30
CA ASN A 9 -12.91 -14.46 -0.70
C ASN A 9 -11.39 -14.29 -0.51
N ARG A 10 -10.75 -15.27 0.13
CA ARG A 10 -9.30 -15.27 0.40
C ARG A 10 -8.43 -15.23 -0.86
N GLY A 11 -8.89 -15.81 -1.97
CA GLY A 11 -8.19 -15.77 -3.26
C GLY A 11 -8.22 -14.36 -3.86
N ASP A 12 -9.38 -13.70 -3.84
CA ASP A 12 -9.54 -12.33 -4.31
C ASP A 12 -8.70 -11.36 -3.47
N PHE A 13 -8.68 -11.55 -2.14
CA PHE A 13 -7.80 -10.83 -1.24
C PHE A 13 -6.33 -10.99 -1.63
N GLY A 14 -5.90 -12.22 -1.96
CA GLY A 14 -4.54 -12.49 -2.39
C GLY A 14 -4.18 -11.75 -3.68
N LEU A 15 -5.10 -11.68 -4.66
CA LEU A 15 -4.90 -10.94 -5.91
C LEU A 15 -4.84 -9.43 -5.67
N TRP A 16 -5.77 -8.89 -4.88
CA TRP A 16 -5.77 -7.50 -4.47
C TRP A 16 -4.47 -7.13 -3.76
N ALA A 17 -4.04 -7.93 -2.78
CA ALA A 17 -2.82 -7.67 -2.01
C ALA A 17 -1.57 -7.66 -2.89
N ILE A 18 -1.50 -8.54 -3.90
CA ILE A 18 -0.42 -8.55 -4.87
C ILE A 18 -0.41 -7.24 -5.69
N GLU A 19 -1.56 -6.80 -6.16
CA GLU A 19 -1.63 -5.61 -7.01
C GLU A 19 -1.31 -4.32 -6.24
N VAL A 20 -1.86 -4.19 -5.02
CA VAL A 20 -1.54 -3.08 -4.12
C VAL A 20 -0.07 -3.09 -3.73
N ALA A 21 0.51 -4.26 -3.42
CA ALA A 21 1.93 -4.36 -3.11
C ALA A 21 2.81 -3.91 -4.28
N LYS A 22 2.46 -4.26 -5.53
CA LYS A 22 3.19 -3.80 -6.72
C LYS A 22 3.11 -2.28 -6.88
N GLN A 23 1.94 -1.68 -6.69
CA GLN A 23 1.77 -0.22 -6.76
C GLN A 23 2.62 0.47 -5.68
N ILE A 24 2.53 0.04 -4.43
CA ILE A 24 3.30 0.61 -3.32
C ILE A 24 4.81 0.51 -3.58
N VAL A 25 5.29 -0.64 -4.04
CA VAL A 25 6.70 -0.83 -4.37
C VAL A 25 7.12 0.00 -5.57
N GLY A 26 6.28 0.08 -6.60
CA GLY A 26 6.52 0.85 -7.82
C GLY A 26 6.64 2.35 -7.55
N ASP A 27 5.75 2.89 -6.72
CA ASP A 27 5.69 4.33 -6.45
C ASP A 27 6.64 4.71 -5.30
N GLN A 28 6.43 4.14 -4.11
CA GLN A 28 7.13 4.56 -2.90
C GLN A 28 8.47 3.84 -2.72
N GLY A 29 8.52 2.55 -3.11
CA GLY A 29 9.75 1.76 -3.02
C GLY A 29 10.85 2.26 -3.97
N PHE A 30 10.48 2.65 -5.19
CA PHE A 30 11.40 3.26 -6.14
C PHE A 30 11.96 4.59 -5.63
N GLU A 31 11.10 5.48 -5.13
CA GLU A 31 11.54 6.77 -4.60
C GLU A 31 12.45 6.62 -3.38
N LEU A 32 12.18 5.65 -2.49
CA LEU A 32 13.12 5.32 -1.40
C LEU A 32 14.47 4.81 -1.93
N ALA A 33 14.47 3.93 -2.93
CA ALA A 33 15.71 3.42 -3.52
C ALA A 33 16.52 4.53 -4.19
N ARG A 34 15.84 5.45 -4.89
CA ARG A 34 16.44 6.64 -5.50
C ARG A 34 17.03 7.57 -4.44
N ALA A 35 16.26 7.91 -3.41
CA ALA A 35 16.72 8.75 -2.29
C ALA A 35 17.92 8.14 -1.57
N SER A 36 17.92 6.81 -1.38
CA SER A 36 19.04 6.10 -0.75
C SER A 36 20.33 6.12 -1.59
N ARG A 37 20.20 6.22 -2.92
CA ARG A 37 21.34 6.24 -3.84
C ARG A 37 21.93 7.63 -4.01
N ASP A 38 21.07 8.61 -4.28
CA ASP A 38 21.47 9.93 -4.78
C ASP A 38 21.05 11.10 -3.85
N GLY A 39 20.30 10.84 -2.78
CA GLY A 39 19.71 11.84 -1.89
C GLY A 39 20.46 12.07 -0.57
N SER A 40 19.94 13.01 0.21
CA SER A 40 20.38 13.28 1.58
C SER A 40 19.72 12.35 2.59
N GLU A 41 20.21 12.34 3.83
CA GLU A 41 19.58 11.61 4.93
C GLU A 41 18.13 12.05 5.17
N ASP A 42 17.82 13.33 4.96
CA ASP A 42 16.45 13.83 5.07
C ASP A 42 15.55 13.31 3.95
N ASP A 43 16.07 13.20 2.72
CA ASP A 43 15.34 12.63 1.59
C ASP A 43 15.00 11.14 1.84
N VAL A 44 15.96 10.37 2.38
CA VAL A 44 15.75 8.97 2.76
C VAL A 44 14.69 8.86 3.86
N ARG A 45 14.75 9.74 4.86
CA ARG A 45 13.77 9.78 5.95
C ARG A 45 12.36 10.09 5.43
N VAL A 46 12.22 11.06 4.54
CA VAL A 46 10.93 11.44 3.94
C VAL A 46 10.38 10.29 3.09
N ALA A 47 11.19 9.73 2.19
CA ALA A 47 10.77 8.63 1.32
C ALA A 47 10.42 7.36 2.13
N GLY A 48 11.18 7.05 3.18
CA GLY A 48 10.92 5.92 4.06
C GLY A 48 9.60 6.06 4.82
N ASN A 49 9.30 7.27 5.31
CA ASN A 49 8.01 7.56 5.94
C ASN A 49 6.85 7.42 4.95
N ALA A 50 7.01 7.90 3.71
CA ALA A 50 5.98 7.79 2.68
C ALA A 50 5.67 6.33 2.33
N LEU A 51 6.71 5.49 2.18
CA LEU A 51 6.55 4.05 1.97
C LEU A 51 5.84 3.38 3.16
N GLY A 52 6.28 3.65 4.38
CA GLY A 52 5.66 3.11 5.59
C GLY A 52 4.18 3.49 5.70
N GLN A 53 3.85 4.77 5.44
CA GLN A 53 2.49 5.26 5.47
C GLN A 53 1.61 4.59 4.40
N ALA A 54 2.12 4.40 3.19
CA ALA A 54 1.37 3.72 2.12
C ALA A 54 1.04 2.26 2.50
N ILE A 55 1.99 1.55 3.11
CA ILE A 55 1.76 0.20 3.64
C ILE A 55 0.69 0.22 4.74
N THR A 56 0.80 1.14 5.70
CA THR A 56 -0.19 1.26 6.78
C THR A 56 -1.59 1.56 6.23
N ASN A 57 -1.72 2.48 5.28
CA ASN A 57 -3.00 2.81 4.67
C ASN A 57 -3.63 1.60 3.99
N ALA A 58 -2.86 0.82 3.22
CA ALA A 58 -3.35 -0.39 2.57
C ALA A 58 -3.85 -1.43 3.58
N ILE A 59 -3.16 -1.61 4.71
CA ILE A 59 -3.60 -2.54 5.76
C ILE A 59 -4.88 -2.03 6.45
N MET A 60 -5.00 -0.73 6.67
CA MET A 60 -6.21 -0.13 7.23
C MET A 60 -7.40 -0.29 6.29
N GLU A 61 -7.23 -0.12 4.98
CA GLU A 61 -8.28 -0.35 3.98
C GLU A 61 -8.82 -1.78 4.03
N VAL A 62 -7.94 -2.77 4.21
CA VAL A 62 -8.35 -4.17 4.41
C VAL A 62 -9.16 -4.32 5.69
N PHE A 63 -8.69 -3.74 6.79
CA PHE A 63 -9.38 -3.82 8.08
C PHE A 63 -10.77 -3.17 8.00
N ASP A 64 -10.87 -1.98 7.41
CA ASP A 64 -12.13 -1.26 7.24
C ASP A 64 -13.08 -2.08 6.35
N GLY A 65 -12.63 -2.62 5.22
CA GLY A 65 -13.43 -3.49 4.35
C GLY A 65 -13.91 -4.78 5.04
N LEU A 66 -13.11 -5.34 5.96
CA LEU A 66 -13.54 -6.50 6.77
C LEU A 66 -14.59 -6.13 7.83
N THR A 67 -14.57 -4.90 8.33
CA THR A 67 -15.48 -4.45 9.40
C THR A 67 -16.78 -3.82 8.88
N GLU A 68 -16.80 -3.30 7.65
CA GLU A 68 -18.03 -2.76 7.02
C GLU A 68 -19.16 -3.80 6.97
N GLY A 69 -18.86 -5.08 6.73
CA GLY A 69 -19.83 -6.19 6.76
C GLY A 69 -20.26 -6.67 8.14
N THR A 70 -19.72 -6.09 9.22
CA THR A 70 -20.04 -6.44 10.62
C THR A 70 -20.92 -5.40 11.34
N SER A 71 -21.38 -4.39 10.61
CA SER A 71 -22.35 -3.43 11.13
C SER A 71 -23.75 -4.07 11.13
N ASP A 72 -24.34 -4.20 12.32
CA ASP A 72 -25.68 -4.74 12.62
C ASP A 72 -26.81 -3.94 11.94
#